data_AF-A0AAW5EJY9-F1
#
_entry.id   AF-A0AAW5EJY9-F1
#
_cell.length_a   1.000
_cell.length_b   1.000
_cell.length_c   1.000
_cell.angle_alpha   90.00
_cell.angle_beta   90.00
_cell.angle_gamma   90.00
#
_symmetry.space_group_name_H-M   'P 1'
#
loop_
_entity.id
_entity.type
_entity.pdbx_description
1 polymer ?
#
loop_
_entity_poly.entity_id
_entity_poly.type
_entity_poly.pdbx_seq_one_letter_code
_entity_poly.pdbx_strand_id
1 'polypeptide(L)'
;FRDIQILRNNAVIKKIDLYDFLLKGQMDLFPFRSGDVVLVGNVQSYVFVNGDVQRPFRFELANDIKTLFDLARVAGAKPIVTNAILRSYGNDHKLEVSAY
;
A
#
# COMPACT_ATOMS: atom_id res chain seq x y z
N PHE A 1 1.83 -4.34 -0.69
CA PHE A 1 1.29 -5.67 -0.95
C PHE A 1 -0.18 -5.67 -0.59
N ARG A 2 -1.00 -5.24 -1.55
CA ARG A 2 -2.46 -5.25 -1.43
C ARG A 2 -3.11 -6.48 -2.04
N ASP A 3 -2.42 -7.18 -2.95
CA ASP A 3 -2.86 -8.43 -3.55
C ASP A 3 -2.08 -9.62 -2.98
N ILE A 4 -2.56 -10.18 -1.86
CA ILE A 4 -2.07 -11.44 -1.33
C ILE A 4 -3.19 -12.46 -1.40
N GLN A 5 -2.87 -13.63 -1.94
CA GLN A 5 -3.82 -14.72 -2.16
C GLN A 5 -3.32 -15.96 -1.46
N ILE A 6 -4.21 -16.63 -0.74
CA ILE A 6 -3.96 -17.95 -0.19
C ILE A 6 -4.63 -18.94 -1.12
N LEU A 7 -3.83 -19.88 -1.63
CA LEU A 7 -4.23 -20.95 -2.50
C LEU A 7 -4.22 -22.27 -1.73
N ARG A 8 -5.20 -23.13 -1.99
CA ARG A 8 -5.22 -24.52 -1.53
C ARG A 8 -5.76 -25.38 -2.66
N ASN A 9 -5.04 -26.43 -3.03
CA ASN A 9 -5.38 -27.29 -4.17
C ASN A 9 -5.61 -26.47 -5.46
N ASN A 10 -4.72 -25.51 -5.74
CA ASN A 10 -4.81 -24.56 -6.86
C ASN A 10 -6.05 -23.64 -6.90
N ALA A 11 -6.86 -23.60 -5.85
CA ALA A 11 -8.00 -22.68 -5.73
C ALA A 11 -7.70 -21.54 -4.74
N VAL A 12 -8.11 -20.31 -5.08
CA VAL A 12 -7.99 -19.15 -4.18
C VAL A 12 -9.03 -19.29 -3.07
N ILE A 13 -8.56 -19.45 -1.83
CA ILE A 13 -9.41 -19.63 -0.66
C ILE A 13 -9.52 -18.36 0.21
N LYS A 14 -8.57 -17.44 0.10
CA LYS A 14 -8.63 -16.14 0.78
C LYS A 14 -7.83 -15.10 0.01
N LYS A 15 -8.33 -13.86 -0.02
CA LYS A 15 -7.58 -12.67 -0.41
C LYS A 15 -7.31 -11.82 0.81
N ILE A 16 -6.12 -11.24 0.90
CA ILE A 16 -5.66 -10.45 2.04
C ILE A 16 -5.08 -9.16 1.50
N ASP A 17 -5.55 -8.03 2.03
CA ASP A 17 -4.89 -6.74 1.93
C ASP A 17 -4.21 -6.44 3.28
N LEU A 18 -2.89 -6.26 3.27
CA LEU A 18 -2.12 -5.99 4.49
C LEU A 18 -2.21 -4.53 4.95
N TYR A 19 -2.86 -3.63 4.21
CA TYR A 19 -2.92 -2.22 4.60
C TYR A 19 -3.67 -1.97 5.90
N ASP A 20 -4.78 -2.66 6.13
CA ASP A 20 -5.50 -2.55 7.41
C ASP A 20 -4.64 -2.99 8.59
N PHE A 21 -3.79 -4.00 8.39
CA PHE A 21 -2.81 -4.42 9.40
C PHE A 21 -1.73 -3.36 9.63
N LEU A 22 -1.12 -2.83 8.56
CA LEU A 22 -0.03 -1.85 8.67
C LEU A 22 -0.49 -0.49 9.23
N LEU A 23 -1.75 -0.12 8.98
CA LEU A 23 -2.30 1.18 9.40
C LEU A 23 -3.02 1.12 10.73
N LYS A 24 -3.82 0.07 10.97
CA LYS A 24 -4.70 -0.04 12.15
C LYS A 24 -4.28 -1.16 13.10
N GLY A 25 -3.32 -2.01 12.72
CA GLY A 25 -2.94 -3.18 13.52
C GLY A 25 -3.99 -4.29 13.51
N GLN A 26 -4.93 -4.28 12.56
CA GLN A 26 -6.05 -5.21 12.51
C GLN A 26 -5.87 -6.22 11.37
N MET A 27 -6.13 -7.50 11.64
CA MET A 27 -6.12 -8.56 10.63
C MET A 27 -7.09 -9.67 11.03
N ASP A 28 -7.83 -10.19 10.05
CA ASP A 28 -8.69 -11.34 10.25
C ASP A 28 -7.87 -12.60 10.53
N LEU A 29 -8.20 -13.28 11.63
CA LEU A 29 -7.63 -14.59 11.95
C LEU A 29 -7.93 -15.59 10.82
N PHE A 30 -6.88 -16.27 10.36
CA PHE A 30 -6.99 -17.29 9.33
C PHE A 30 -6.08 -18.48 9.68
N PRO A 31 -6.64 -19.66 9.99
CA PRO A 31 -5.84 -20.84 10.25
C PRO A 31 -5.32 -21.41 8.93
N PHE A 32 -4.01 -21.31 8.73
CA PHE A 32 -3.31 -21.99 7.65
C PHE A 32 -3.37 -23.51 7.83
N ARG A 33 -3.38 -24.23 6.71
CA ARG A 33 -3.24 -25.68 6.68
C ARG A 33 -1.98 -26.06 5.90
N SER A 34 -1.44 -27.23 6.20
CA SER A 34 -0.32 -27.77 5.43
C SER A 34 -0.73 -27.92 3.96
N GLY A 35 0.15 -27.49 3.06
CA GLY A 35 -0.13 -27.43 1.61
C GLY A 35 -0.79 -26.15 1.12
N ASP A 36 -1.04 -25.17 2.00
CA ASP A 36 -1.44 -23.83 1.57
C ASP A 36 -0.26 -23.12 0.89
N VAL A 37 -0.55 -22.39 -0.19
CA VAL A 37 0.42 -21.57 -0.91
C VAL A 37 0.03 -20.10 -0.76
N VAL A 38 0.97 -19.29 -0.28
CA VAL A 38 0.81 -17.82 -0.25
C VAL A 38 1.37 -17.25 -1.54
N LEU A 39 0.48 -16.75 -2.40
CA LEU A 39 0.84 -16.04 -3.61
C LEU A 39 0.78 -14.54 -3.34
N VAL A 40 1.89 -13.85 -3.56
CA VAL A 40 1.98 -12.39 -3.52
C VAL A 40 1.92 -11.89 -4.95
N GLY A 41 0.84 -11.17 -5.28
CA GLY A 41 0.64 -10.55 -6.59
C GLY A 41 1.64 -9.42 -6.84
N ASN A 42 1.78 -9.04 -8.11
CA ASN A 42 2.64 -7.93 -8.48
C ASN A 42 2.14 -6.63 -7.85
N VAL A 43 3.09 -5.84 -7.33
CA VAL A 43 2.84 -4.47 -6.89
C VAL A 43 2.33 -3.68 -8.10
N GLN A 44 1.17 -3.06 -7.95
CA GLN A 44 0.57 -2.23 -9.00
C GLN A 44 1.18 -0.81 -8.96
N SER A 45 0.38 0.21 -9.25
CA SER A 45 0.81 1.61 -9.14
C SER A 45 1.21 1.96 -7.71
N TYR A 46 2.29 2.71 -7.55
CA TYR A 46 2.79 3.11 -6.23
C TYR A 46 3.33 4.54 -6.22
N VAL A 47 3.35 5.14 -5.04
CA VAL A 47 3.91 6.45 -4.75
C VAL A 47 5.01 6.32 -3.71
N PHE A 48 6.10 7.05 -3.91
CA PHE A 48 7.09 7.23 -2.87
C PHE A 48 6.80 8.50 -2.08
N VAL A 49 6.67 8.35 -0.77
CA VAL A 49 6.55 9.47 0.15
C VAL A 49 7.89 9.64 0.87
N ASN A 50 8.47 10.83 0.77
CA ASN A 50 9.72 11.19 1.42
C ASN A 50 9.58 12.58 2.07
N GLY A 51 10.49 12.93 2.98
CA GLY A 51 10.49 14.21 3.69
C GLY A 51 10.05 14.06 5.15
N ASP A 52 9.46 15.12 5.71
CA ASP A 52 9.16 15.23 7.14
C ASP A 52 7.81 14.58 7.51
N VAL A 53 7.68 13.30 7.12
CA VAL A 53 6.54 12.44 7.39
C VAL A 53 6.93 11.38 8.43
N GLN A 54 5.97 10.88 9.19
CA GLN A 54 6.23 9.85 10.20
C GLN A 54 6.64 8.50 9.58
N ARG A 55 6.17 8.20 8.36
CA ARG A 55 6.40 6.92 7.68
C ARG A 55 6.89 7.14 6.25
N PRO A 56 8.17 7.49 6.03
CA PRO A 56 8.75 7.60 4.70
C PRO A 56 8.86 6.21 4.07
N PHE A 57 8.03 5.92 3.07
CA PHE A 57 7.97 4.60 2.45
C PHE A 57 7.33 4.62 1.05
N ARG A 58 7.33 3.46 0.39
CA ARG A 58 6.58 3.22 -0.85
C ARG A 58 5.16 2.77 -0.51
N PHE A 59 4.16 3.50 -0.97
CA PHE A 59 2.75 3.17 -0.79
C PHE A 59 2.13 2.75 -2.11
N GLU A 60 1.38 1.65 -2.09
CA GLU A 60 0.68 1.11 -3.25
C GLU A 60 -0.66 1.84 -3.38
N LEU A 61 -0.89 2.46 -4.54
CA LEU A 61 -2.12 3.17 -4.89
C LEU A 61 -3.21 2.13 -5.14
N ALA A 62 -4.27 2.16 -4.33
CA ALA A 62 -5.53 1.52 -4.70
C ALA A 62 -6.64 2.56 -4.77
N ASN A 63 -7.86 2.11 -5.03
CA ASN A 63 -9.02 2.98 -5.22
C ASN A 63 -9.33 3.89 -4.02
N ASP A 64 -8.81 3.60 -2.84
CA ASP A 64 -8.96 4.39 -1.62
C ASP A 64 -7.94 5.53 -1.51
N ILE A 65 -6.85 5.48 -2.26
CA ILE A 65 -5.83 6.53 -2.32
C ILE A 65 -5.98 7.26 -3.65
N LYS A 66 -6.94 8.19 -3.70
CA LYS A 66 -7.20 9.02 -4.89
C LYS A 66 -6.60 10.42 -4.77
N THR A 67 -6.40 10.89 -3.53
CA THR A 67 -5.99 12.27 -3.28
C THR A 67 -4.70 12.35 -2.46
N LEU A 68 -4.06 13.51 -2.55
CA LEU A 68 -2.88 13.87 -1.76
C LEU A 68 -3.16 13.82 -0.25
N PHE A 69 -4.39 14.16 0.15
CA PHE A 69 -4.81 14.11 1.55
C PHE A 69 -4.85 12.68 2.09
N ASP A 70 -5.32 11.72 1.29
CA ASP A 70 -5.32 10.30 1.66
C ASP A 70 -3.90 9.78 1.87
N LEU A 71 -2.97 10.16 0.98
CA LEU A 71 -1.54 9.83 1.11
C LEU A 71 -0.91 10.47 2.35
N ALA A 72 -1.17 11.75 2.61
CA ALA A 72 -0.63 12.47 3.77
C ALA A 72 -1.12 11.83 5.09
N ARG A 73 -2.37 11.38 5.14
CA ARG A 73 -2.94 10.67 6.28
C ARG A 73 -2.24 9.32 6.51
N VAL A 74 -2.02 8.55 5.44
CA VAL A 74 -1.39 7.22 5.48
C VAL A 74 0.10 7.30 5.84
N ALA A 75 0.81 8.28 5.30
CA ALA A 75 2.22 8.52 5.61
C ALA A 75 2.45 9.19 6.98
N GLY A 76 1.39 9.70 7.61
CA GLY A 76 1.46 10.42 8.88
C GLY A 76 2.23 11.74 8.72
N ALA A 77 1.76 12.63 7.86
CA ALA A 77 2.33 13.97 7.71
C ALA A 77 2.30 14.71 9.06
N LYS A 78 3.45 15.25 9.50
CA LYS A 78 3.50 16.05 10.72
C LYS A 78 2.75 17.38 10.47
N PRO A 79 2.02 17.92 11.45
CA PRO A 79 1.27 19.18 11.31
C PRO A 79 2.14 20.44 11.04
N ILE A 80 3.47 20.30 10.90
CA ILE A 80 4.44 21.39 10.71
C ILE A 80 4.94 21.46 9.25
N VAL A 81 4.54 20.52 8.39
CA VAL A 81 5.07 20.45 7.02
C VAL A 81 4.47 21.53 6.13
N THR A 82 5.32 22.44 5.64
CA THR A 82 4.96 23.50 4.69
C THR A 82 5.02 23.04 3.24
N ASN A 83 5.81 22.00 2.91
CA ASN A 83 5.91 21.46 1.54
C ASN A 83 6.01 19.93 1.54
N ALA A 84 5.27 19.24 0.67
CA ALA A 84 5.36 17.79 0.47
C ALA A 84 5.58 17.47 -1.02
N ILE A 85 6.69 16.78 -1.32
CA ILE A 85 7.01 16.35 -2.69
C ILE A 85 6.61 14.90 -2.86
N LEU A 86 5.66 14.63 -3.76
CA LEU A 86 5.23 13.28 -4.10
C LEU A 86 5.76 12.88 -5.49
N ARG A 87 6.26 11.65 -5.57
CA ARG A 87 6.72 11.02 -6.81
C ARG A 87 5.88 9.77 -7.05
N SER A 88 4.95 9.82 -7.99
CA SER A 88 4.15 8.67 -8.42
C SER A 88 4.75 8.00 -9.65
N TYR A 89 4.75 6.67 -9.67
CA TYR A 89 5.15 5.88 -10.84
C TYR A 89 3.94 5.11 -11.36
N GLY A 90 3.49 5.47 -12.57
CA GLY A 90 2.46 4.72 -13.30
C GLY A 90 3.03 3.53 -14.08
N ASN A 91 2.15 2.66 -14.62
CA ASN A 91 2.53 1.49 -15.44
C ASN A 91 3.42 1.85 -16.66
N ASP A 92 3.36 3.10 -17.13
CA ASP A 92 4.14 3.60 -18.27
C ASP A 92 5.49 4.24 -17.88
N HIS A 93 5.97 4.05 -16.64
CA HIS A 93 7.18 4.69 -16.09
C HIS A 93 7.16 6.23 -16.13
N LYS A 94 6.01 6.86 -16.38
CA LYS A 94 5.86 8.32 -16.31
C LYS A 94 5.90 8.79 -14.87
N LEU A 95 6.82 9.73 -14.63
CA LEU A 95 6.99 10.47 -13.39
C LEU A 95 6.05 11.67 -13.42
N GLU A 96 5.02 11.67 -12.58
CA GLU A 96 4.30 12.89 -12.24
C GLU A 96 4.84 13.41 -10.91
N VAL A 97 5.40 14.63 -10.96
CA VAL A 97 5.93 15.33 -9.80
C VAL A 97 5.02 16.52 -9.56
N SER A 98 4.27 16.47 -8.47
CA SER A 98 3.51 17.61 -7.96
C SER A 98 4.18 18.11 -6.69
N ALA A 99 4.53 19.39 -6.66
CA ALA A 99 5.10 20.07 -5.50
C ALA A 99 4.07 21.06 -4.96
N TYR A 100 3.80 20.99 -3.66
CA TYR A 100 2.95 21.92 -2.91
C TYR A 100 3.56 22.16 -1.53
#